data_AF-A0A966SVC2-F1
#
_entry.id   AF-A0A966SVC2-F1
#
_cell.length_a   1.000
_cell.length_b   1.000
_cell.length_c   1.000
_cell.angle_alpha   90.00
_cell.angle_beta   90.00
_cell.angle_gamma   90.00
#
_symmetry.space_group_name_H-M   'P 1'
#
loop_
_entity.id
_entity.type
_entity.pdbx_description
1 polymer ?
#
loop_
_entity_poly.entity_id
_entity_poly.type
_entity_poly.pdbx_seq_one_letter_code
_entity_poly.pdbx_strand_id
1 'polypeptide(L)' 'EALDELERDELVRETLGPHVFERFVEAKRQEWDEYRTRISSWEIDRYLEIF' A
#
# COMPACT_ATOMS: atom_id res chain seq x y z
N GLU A 1 0.32 -2.04 8.59
CA GLU A 1 1.02 -3.20 9.19
C GLU A 1 2.27 -3.59 8.41
N ALA A 2 2.21 -4.17 7.19
CA ALA A 2 3.44 -4.60 6.50
C ALA A 2 4.44 -3.47 6.16
N LEU A 3 3.96 -2.28 5.78
CA LEU A 3 4.82 -1.12 5.50
C LEU A 3 5.42 -0.51 6.77
N ASP A 4 4.69 -0.57 7.89
CA ASP A 4 5.14 -0.02 9.16
C ASP A 4 6.25 -0.88 9.79
N GLU A 5 6.21 -2.20 9.58
CA GLU A 5 7.31 -3.11 9.95
C GLU A 5 8.54 -2.91 9.07
N LEU A 6 8.35 -2.69 7.76
CA LEU A 6 9.43 -2.39 6.82
C LEU A 6 10.14 -1.05 7.14
N GLU A 7 9.40 -0.06 7.68
CA GLU A 7 9.94 1.21 8.17
C GLU A 7 10.79 1.09 9.45
N ARG A 8 10.59 0.02 10.22
CA ARG A 8 11.34 -0.26 11.46
C ARG A 8 12.60 -1.09 11.23
N ASP A 9 12.78 -1.65 10.03
CA ASP A 9 13.94 -2.45 9.69
C ASP A 9 15.14 -1.57 9.29
N GLU A 10 16.09 -1.44 10.22
CA GLU A 10 17.33 -0.66 10.03
C GLU A 10 18.19 -1.21 8.88
N LEU A 11 18.19 -2.52 8.63
CA LEU A 11 18.95 -3.14 7.55
C LEU A 11 18.42 -2.69 6.19
N VAL A 12 17.10 -2.67 6.04
CA VAL A 12 16.44 -2.25 4.78
C VAL A 12 16.68 -0.76 4.52
N ARG A 13 16.63 0.08 5.57
CA ARG A 13 16.94 1.52 5.47
C ARG A 13 18.39 1.80 5.10
N GLU A 14 19.36 1.12 5.70
CA GLU A 14 20.77 1.30 5.35
C GLU A 14 21.09 0.80 3.93
N THR A 15 20.49 -0.30 3.51
CA THR A 15 20.77 -0.92 2.21
C THR A 15 20.23 -0.11 1.05
N LEU A 16 19.03 0.46 1.18
CA LEU A 16 18.40 1.28 0.13
C LEU A 16 18.83 2.75 0.21
N GLY A 17 19.23 3.23 1.38
CA GLY A 17 19.51 4.63 1.63
C GLY A 17 18.25 5.49 1.73
N PRO A 18 18.35 6.66 2.38
CA PRO A 18 17.19 7.45 2.80
C PRO A 18 16.29 7.89 1.65
N HIS A 19 16.87 8.33 0.52
CA HIS A 19 16.10 8.84 -0.62
C HIS A 19 15.31 7.74 -1.35
N VAL A 20 15.88 6.52 -1.49
CA VAL A 20 15.18 5.42 -2.18
C VAL A 20 14.12 4.83 -1.28
N PHE A 21 14.43 4.69 0.02
CA PHE A 21 13.50 4.19 1.02
C PHE A 21 12.24 5.05 1.13
N GLU A 22 12.37 6.37 1.26
CA GLU A 22 11.23 7.30 1.33
C GLU A 22 10.33 7.20 0.09
N ARG A 23 10.94 7.19 -1.10
CA ARG A 23 10.20 7.10 -2.37
C ARG A 23 9.51 5.75 -2.54
N PHE A 24 10.10 4.67 -2.05
CA PHE A 24 9.51 3.34 -2.08
C PHE A 24 8.27 3.24 -1.19
N VAL A 25 8.38 3.73 0.05
CA VAL A 25 7.25 3.78 1.00
C VAL A 25 6.12 4.66 0.47
N GLU A 26 6.44 5.84 -0.07
CA GLU A 26 5.48 6.75 -0.67
C GLU A 26 4.71 6.09 -1.82
N ALA A 27 5.43 5.47 -2.77
CA ALA A 27 4.82 4.76 -3.89
C ALA A 27 3.92 3.61 -3.44
N LYS A 28 4.35 2.83 -2.42
CA LYS A 28 3.55 1.71 -1.91
C LYS A 28 2.33 2.15 -1.12
N ARG A 29 2.39 3.26 -0.37
CA ARG A 29 1.20 3.86 0.26
C ARG A 29 0.22 4.38 -0.77
N GLN A 30 0.71 4.99 -1.85
CA GLN A 30 -0.13 5.47 -2.95
C GLN A 30 -0.83 4.32 -3.68
N GLU A 31 -0.11 3.23 -3.97
CA GLU A 31 -0.69 2.00 -4.54
C GLU A 31 -1.76 1.39 -3.62
N TRP A 32 -1.52 1.39 -2.31
CA TRP A 32 -2.49 0.92 -1.32
C TRP A 32 -3.75 1.80 -1.26
N ASP A 33 -3.59 3.12 -1.34
CA ASP A 33 -4.69 4.07 -1.32
C ASP A 33 -5.54 3.96 -2.60
N GLU A 34 -4.89 3.82 -3.76
CA GLU A 34 -5.57 3.54 -5.04
C GLU A 34 -6.31 2.20 -5.03
N TYR A 35 -5.73 1.17 -4.42
CA TYR A 35 -6.39 -0.12 -4.28
C TYR A 35 -7.62 -0.03 -3.36
N ARG A 36 -7.55 0.75 -2.28
CA ARG A 36 -8.65 0.91 -1.33
C ARG A 36 -9.78 1.79 -1.85
N THR A 37 -9.49 2.75 -2.72
CA THR A 37 -10.51 3.62 -3.35
C THR A 37 -11.13 3.02 -4.61
N ARG A 38 -10.55 1.96 -5.16
CA ARG A 38 -11.18 1.19 -6.25
C ARG A 38 -12.30 0.33 -5.69
N ILE A 39 -13.53 0.64 -6.09
CA ILE A 39 -14.62 -0.32 -6.02
C ILE A 39 -14.32 -1.44 -7.02
N SER A 40 -14.04 -2.63 -6.50
CA SER A 40 -13.81 -3.80 -7.32
C SER A 40 -15.12 -4.27 -7.97
N SER A 41 -15.04 -4.87 -9.16
CA SER A 41 -16.22 -5.47 -9.80
C SER A 41 -16.92 -6.50 -8.91
N TRP A 42 -16.17 -7.18 -8.04
CA TRP A 42 -16.73 -8.08 -7.02
C TRP A 42 -17.59 -7.34 -5.97
N GLU A 43 -17.21 -6.14 -5.54
CA GLU A 43 -18.04 -5.33 -4.63
C GLU A 43 -19.31 -4.83 -5.31
N ILE A 44 -19.21 -4.47 -6.59
CA ILE A 44 -20.38 -4.10 -7.40
C ILE A 44 -21.34 -5.29 -7.48
N ASP A 45 -20.87 -6.45 -7.96
CA ASP A 45 -21.71 -7.65 -8.11
C ASP A 45 -22.33 -8.09 -6.79
N ARG A 46 -21.58 -8.01 -5.69
CA ARG A 46 -22.06 -8.49 -4.38
C ARG A 46 -23.01 -7.53 -3.67
N TYR A 47 -22.91 -6.23 -3.88
CA TYR A 47 -23.79 -5.26 -3.22
C TYR A 47 -24.94 -4.78 -4.09
N LEU A 48 -24.84 -4.81 -5.44
CA LEU A 48 -25.97 -4.47 -6.31
C LEU A 48 -27.06 -5.54 -6.37
N GLU A 49 -26.75 -6.83 -6.15
CA GLU A 49 -27.79 -7.88 -6.10
C GLU A 49 -28.57 -7.89 -4.77
N ILE A 50 -28.08 -7.21 -3.74
CA ILE A 50 -28.70 -7.17 -2.40
C ILE A 50 -29.69 -5.99 -2.26
N PHE A 51 -29.70 -5.04 -3.20
CA PHE A 51 -30.62 -3.89 -3.21
C PHE A 51 -31.71 -4.01 -4.27
#